data_AF-A0A511HF14-F1
#
_entry.id   AF-A0A511HF14-F1
#
_cell.length_a   1.000
_cell.length_b   1.000
_cell.length_c   1.000
_cell.angle_alpha   90.00
_cell.angle_beta   90.00
_cell.angle_gamma   90.00
#
_symmetry.space_group_name_H-M   'P 1'
#
loop_
_entity.id
_entity.type
_entity.pdbx_description
1 polymer ?
#
loop_
_entity_poly.entity_id
_entity_poly.type
_entity_poly.pdbx_seq_one_letter_code
_entity_poly.pdbx_strand_id
1 'polypeptide(L)'
;MHVIQHIEGRDLLFRLAISEAELAEVVTAKVLSVATEMQAKGLPVVEFAHSIKTQDSLITKLLAKKETVAAQVYDRTRFRVVTKRREDLLPVLYYLTQRLFPFHLVVPGQTENTLLPFKQVLAENPHFEQFIPKLQLDRDFEDREGPGKNIYSGNSYRALNFVVDIPVRMDAYLPTPEEDDRQRKGRIVISLVEFQIVDEETARINEMGENSHDAYKRRQKKRVLKRLSQGLVVPKRQT
;
A
#
# COMPACT_ATOMS: atom_id res chain seq x y z
N MET A 1 15.23 -4.88 -3.50
CA MET A 1 14.40 -5.50 -4.55
C MET A 1 15.25 -6.43 -5.41
N HIS A 2 15.08 -7.75 -5.28
CA HIS A 2 15.87 -8.74 -6.03
C HIS A 2 15.04 -9.27 -7.20
N VAL A 3 15.29 -8.77 -8.41
CA VAL A 3 14.50 -9.08 -9.62
C VAL A 3 14.34 -10.60 -9.84
N ILE A 4 15.38 -11.37 -9.54
CA ILE A 4 15.37 -12.84 -9.65
C ILE A 4 14.29 -13.46 -8.75
N GLN A 5 14.13 -12.97 -7.51
CA GLN A 5 13.13 -13.49 -6.57
C GLN A 5 11.69 -13.21 -7.05
N HIS A 6 11.46 -12.06 -7.71
CA HIS A 6 10.15 -11.78 -8.32
C HIS A 6 9.85 -12.70 -9.48
N ILE A 7 10.84 -12.97 -10.34
CA ILE A 7 10.69 -13.90 -11.47
C ILE A 7 10.37 -15.29 -10.95
N GLU A 8 11.14 -15.79 -9.98
CA GLU A 8 10.94 -17.11 -9.38
C GLU A 8 9.62 -17.22 -8.61
N GLY A 9 9.27 -16.22 -7.80
CA GLY A 9 8.01 -16.21 -7.06
C GLY A 9 6.80 -16.15 -7.99
N ARG A 10 6.90 -15.46 -9.13
CA ARG A 10 5.81 -15.40 -10.11
C ARG A 10 5.69 -16.69 -10.93
N ASP A 11 6.80 -17.29 -11.34
CA ASP A 11 6.80 -18.63 -11.96
C ASP A 11 6.21 -19.67 -11.00
N LEU A 12 6.54 -19.59 -9.71
CA LEU A 12 5.95 -20.45 -8.69
C LEU A 12 4.43 -20.27 -8.59
N LEU A 13 3.93 -19.04 -8.51
CA LEU A 13 2.49 -18.76 -8.45
C LEU A 13 1.72 -19.37 -9.62
N PHE A 14 2.28 -19.36 -10.84
CA PHE A 14 1.64 -19.97 -12.01
C PHE A 14 1.55 -21.51 -11.95
N ARG A 15 2.34 -22.15 -11.08
CA ARG A 15 2.39 -23.61 -10.94
C ARG A 15 1.62 -24.12 -9.72
N LEU A 16 1.25 -23.23 -8.80
CA LEU A 16 0.51 -23.59 -7.59
C LEU A 16 -0.99 -23.65 -7.88
N ALA A 17 -1.65 -24.67 -7.33
CA ALA A 17 -3.10 -24.77 -7.29
C ALA A 17 -3.67 -23.89 -6.15
N ILE A 18 -3.46 -22.58 -6.25
CA ILE A 18 -4.00 -21.59 -5.30
C ILE A 18 -4.69 -20.47 -6.07
N SER A 19 -5.88 -20.09 -5.62
CA SER A 19 -6.60 -18.93 -6.14
C SER A 19 -6.01 -17.61 -5.62
N GLU A 20 -6.29 -16.50 -6.31
CA GLU A 20 -5.89 -15.18 -5.84
C GLU A 20 -6.53 -14.82 -4.49
N ALA A 21 -7.75 -15.30 -4.22
CA ALA A 21 -8.45 -15.08 -2.96
C ALA A 21 -7.76 -15.82 -1.79
N GLU A 22 -7.41 -17.10 -1.98
CA GLU A 22 -6.67 -17.87 -0.97
C GLU A 22 -5.28 -17.26 -0.72
N LEU A 23 -4.60 -16.80 -1.77
CA LEU A 23 -3.32 -16.09 -1.60
C LEU A 23 -3.49 -14.81 -0.76
N ALA A 24 -4.56 -14.04 -1.01
CA ALA A 24 -4.87 -12.84 -0.23
C ALA A 24 -5.17 -13.17 1.25
N GLU A 25 -5.84 -14.29 1.53
CA GLU A 25 -6.07 -14.77 2.90
C GLU A 25 -4.75 -15.14 3.59
N VAL A 26 -3.85 -15.87 2.93
CA VAL A 26 -2.54 -16.23 3.49
C VAL A 26 -1.70 -14.98 3.78
N VAL A 27 -1.68 -14.01 2.85
CA VAL A 27 -1.02 -12.72 3.06
C VAL A 27 -1.63 -11.98 4.24
N THR A 28 -2.97 -11.97 4.32
CA THR A 28 -3.70 -11.30 5.40
C THR A 28 -3.39 -11.91 6.76
N ALA A 29 -3.39 -13.24 6.85
CA ALA A 29 -3.01 -13.94 8.08
C ALA A 29 -1.59 -13.58 8.53
N LYS A 30 -0.63 -13.51 7.60
CA LYS A 30 0.75 -13.08 7.89
C LYS A 30 0.82 -11.64 8.38
N VAL A 31 0.07 -10.72 7.80
CA VAL A 31 0.09 -9.31 8.22
C VAL A 31 -0.60 -9.15 9.58
N LEU A 32 -1.73 -9.83 9.81
CA LEU A 32 -2.47 -9.77 11.07
C LEU A 32 -1.71 -10.44 12.23
N SER A 33 -0.85 -11.42 11.97
CA SER A 33 0.02 -11.98 13.02
C SER A 33 0.98 -10.90 13.55
N VAL A 34 1.53 -10.07 12.68
CA VAL A 34 2.37 -8.91 13.08
C VAL A 34 1.54 -7.88 13.84
N ALA A 35 0.30 -7.61 13.44
CA ALA A 35 -0.60 -6.72 14.17
C ALA A 35 -0.88 -7.24 15.60
N THR A 36 -1.05 -8.55 15.74
CA THR A 36 -1.23 -9.22 17.05
C THR A 36 0.03 -9.09 17.90
N GLU A 37 1.23 -9.26 17.32
CA GLU A 37 2.50 -9.02 18.01
C GLU A 37 2.63 -7.56 18.48
N MET A 38 2.17 -6.60 17.68
CA MET A 38 2.20 -5.18 18.05
C MET A 38 1.31 -4.89 19.26
N GLN A 39 0.10 -5.46 19.29
CA GLN A 39 -0.80 -5.35 20.42
C GLN A 39 -0.20 -6.00 21.67
N ALA A 40 0.39 -7.20 21.55
CA ALA A 40 1.03 -7.89 22.66
C ALA A 40 2.21 -7.10 23.26
N LYS A 41 2.92 -6.32 22.43
CA LYS A 41 3.99 -5.41 22.87
C LYS A 41 3.48 -4.06 23.39
N GLY A 42 2.16 -3.83 23.40
CA GLY A 42 1.55 -2.61 23.87
C GLY A 42 1.78 -1.40 22.98
N LEU A 43 2.02 -1.59 21.67
CA LEU A 43 2.14 -0.45 20.76
C LEU A 43 0.78 0.29 20.67
N PRO A 44 0.80 1.64 20.65
CA PRO A 44 -0.39 2.49 20.62
C PRO A 44 -1.09 2.52 19.25
N VAL A 45 -1.61 1.36 18.82
CA VAL A 45 -2.40 1.19 17.59
C VAL A 45 -3.87 1.00 17.96
N VAL A 46 -4.72 1.89 17.44
CA VAL A 46 -6.18 1.87 17.63
C VAL A 46 -6.84 0.91 16.63
N GLU A 47 -6.40 0.95 15.38
CA GLU A 47 -6.96 0.14 14.29
C GLU A 47 -5.84 -0.47 13.46
N PHE A 48 -5.93 -1.77 13.20
CA PHE A 48 -5.16 -2.45 12.18
C PHE A 48 -6.11 -3.33 11.38
N ALA A 49 -6.68 -2.77 10.30
CA ALA A 49 -7.73 -3.43 9.53
C ALA A 49 -7.35 -3.55 8.05
N HIS A 50 -7.83 -4.61 7.41
CA HIS A 50 -7.74 -4.76 5.97
C HIS A 50 -8.97 -4.12 5.31
N SER A 51 -8.77 -3.43 4.20
CA SER A 51 -9.84 -2.91 3.35
C SER A 51 -9.91 -3.75 2.09
N ILE A 52 -10.90 -4.65 2.00
CA ILE A 52 -11.20 -5.37 0.76
C ILE A 52 -11.89 -4.38 -0.18
N LYS A 53 -11.32 -4.15 -1.36
CA LYS A 53 -11.99 -3.36 -2.40
C LYS A 53 -13.09 -4.22 -3.03
N THR A 54 -14.33 -3.75 -2.98
CA THR A 54 -15.44 -4.36 -3.73
C THR A 54 -15.10 -4.42 -5.23
N GLN A 55 -15.55 -5.47 -5.92
CA GLN A 55 -15.39 -5.66 -7.37
C GLN A 55 -15.76 -4.41 -8.20
N ASP A 56 -16.83 -3.71 -7.84
CA ASP A 56 -17.27 -2.46 -8.48
C ASP A 56 -16.23 -1.33 -8.42
N SER A 57 -15.54 -1.22 -7.27
CA SER A 57 -14.49 -0.22 -7.05
C SER A 57 -13.24 -0.55 -7.89
N LEU A 58 -12.95 -1.83 -8.08
CA LEU A 58 -11.84 -2.31 -8.90
C LEU A 58 -12.12 -2.06 -10.39
N ILE A 59 -13.33 -2.40 -10.86
CA ILE A 59 -13.80 -2.10 -12.24
C ILE A 59 -13.76 -0.59 -12.50
N THR A 60 -14.29 0.22 -11.57
CA THR A 60 -14.29 1.69 -11.69
C THR A 60 -12.87 2.24 -11.80
N LYS A 61 -11.92 1.72 -11.00
CA LYS A 61 -10.51 2.16 -11.02
C LYS A 61 -9.81 1.78 -12.32
N LEU A 62 -10.08 0.57 -12.84
CA LEU A 62 -9.58 0.09 -14.12
C LEU A 62 -10.01 1.02 -15.27
N LEU A 63 -11.31 1.31 -15.33
CA LEU A 63 -11.88 2.19 -16.35
C LEU A 63 -11.38 3.64 -16.24
N ALA A 64 -10.93 4.08 -15.06
CA ALA A 64 -10.42 5.43 -14.85
C ALA A 64 -8.94 5.64 -15.24
N LYS A 65 -8.11 4.59 -15.30
CA LYS A 65 -6.67 4.66 -15.59
C LYS A 65 -6.36 4.79 -17.09
N LYS A 66 -5.38 5.64 -17.46
CA LYS A 66 -5.04 5.92 -18.87
C LYS A 66 -4.50 4.69 -19.61
N GLU A 67 -3.76 3.84 -18.90
CA GLU A 67 -3.17 2.59 -19.39
C GLU A 67 -4.01 1.40 -18.89
N THR A 68 -4.51 0.60 -19.83
CA THR A 68 -5.32 -0.60 -19.59
C THR A 68 -4.46 -1.86 -19.51
N VAL A 69 -3.33 -1.81 -18.80
CA VAL A 69 -2.56 -3.04 -18.54
C VAL A 69 -3.22 -3.74 -17.35
N ALA A 70 -4.04 -4.74 -17.65
CA ALA A 70 -4.74 -5.56 -16.65
C ALA A 70 -3.78 -6.21 -15.63
N ALA A 71 -2.49 -6.38 -15.98
CA ALA A 71 -1.46 -6.93 -15.10
C ALA A 71 -1.15 -6.08 -13.85
N GLN A 72 -1.66 -4.84 -13.73
CA GLN A 72 -1.50 -4.04 -12.51
C GLN A 72 -2.70 -4.12 -11.54
N VAL A 73 -3.67 -5.00 -11.83
CA VAL A 73 -4.93 -5.12 -11.09
C VAL A 73 -4.89 -6.26 -10.08
N TYR A 74 -3.71 -6.79 -9.77
CA TYR A 74 -3.59 -7.67 -8.61
C TYR A 74 -4.11 -6.93 -7.39
N ASP A 75 -5.14 -7.50 -6.78
CA ASP A 75 -5.97 -6.84 -5.78
C ASP A 75 -5.07 -6.51 -4.59
N ARG A 76 -4.68 -5.24 -4.52
CA ARG A 76 -3.78 -4.73 -3.49
C ARG A 76 -4.55 -4.83 -2.19
N THR A 77 -4.29 -5.89 -1.45
CA THR A 77 -4.72 -5.98 -0.06
C THR A 77 -4.17 -4.74 0.61
N ARG A 78 -5.08 -3.89 1.09
CA ARG A 78 -4.71 -2.64 1.73
C ARG A 78 -4.95 -2.77 3.21
N PHE A 79 -3.96 -2.42 4.01
CA PHE A 79 -4.09 -2.32 5.45
C PHE A 79 -4.08 -0.87 5.88
N ARG A 80 -5.04 -0.50 6.72
CA ARG A 80 -5.07 0.75 7.44
C ARG A 80 -4.55 0.52 8.84
N VAL A 81 -3.57 1.32 9.24
CA VAL A 81 -2.98 1.34 10.57
C VAL A 81 -3.25 2.72 11.15
N VAL A 82 -4.04 2.77 12.22
CA VAL A 82 -4.38 4.02 12.92
C VAL A 82 -3.68 4.02 14.28
N THR A 83 -2.79 4.98 14.51
CA THR A 83 -2.16 5.19 15.82
C THR A 83 -3.00 6.10 16.70
N LYS A 84 -2.85 5.97 18.03
CA LYS A 84 -3.63 6.78 18.97
C LYS A 84 -3.31 8.27 18.86
N ARG A 85 -2.03 8.62 18.79
CA ARG A 85 -1.56 10.01 18.67
C ARG A 85 -0.56 10.14 17.52
N ARG A 86 -0.25 11.38 17.17
CA ARG A 86 0.75 11.71 16.14
C ARG A 86 2.16 11.26 16.53
N GLU A 87 2.56 11.43 17.78
CA GLU A 87 3.89 11.00 18.28
C GLU A 87 4.10 9.49 18.21
N ASP A 88 3.00 8.73 18.22
CA ASP A 88 3.00 7.27 18.16
C ASP A 88 3.30 6.74 16.74
N LEU A 89 3.25 7.60 15.72
CA LEU A 89 3.52 7.23 14.31
C LEU A 89 4.95 6.74 14.10
N LEU A 90 5.96 7.42 14.66
CA LEU A 90 7.37 7.07 14.46
C LEU A 90 7.73 5.73 15.12
N PRO A 91 7.37 5.43 16.39
CA PRO A 91 7.59 4.12 16.98
C PRO A 91 6.90 2.99 16.22
N VAL A 92 5.66 3.20 15.77
CA VAL A 92 4.91 2.22 14.97
C VAL A 92 5.58 1.98 13.62
N LEU A 93 5.98 3.05 12.92
CA LEU A 93 6.71 2.94 11.66
C LEU A 93 8.05 2.22 11.86
N TYR A 94 8.80 2.55 12.92
CA TYR A 94 10.03 1.86 13.27
C TYR A 94 9.80 0.36 13.45
N TYR A 95 8.79 -0.03 14.23
CA TYR A 95 8.43 -1.44 14.39
C TYR A 95 8.12 -2.12 13.04
N LEU A 96 7.32 -1.45 12.21
CA LEU A 96 6.94 -1.99 10.91
C LEU A 96 8.16 -2.15 9.99
N THR A 97 9.13 -1.24 9.99
CA THR A 97 10.37 -1.38 9.21
C THR A 97 11.22 -2.60 9.58
N GLN A 98 11.05 -3.14 10.79
CA GLN A 98 11.72 -4.36 11.23
C GLN A 98 10.95 -5.64 10.87
N ARG A 99 9.64 -5.55 10.61
CA ARG A 99 8.77 -6.73 10.47
C ARG A 99 8.13 -6.85 9.08
N LEU A 100 7.54 -5.78 8.60
CA LEU A 100 6.81 -5.76 7.33
C LEU A 100 7.51 -4.90 6.27
N PHE A 101 8.11 -3.77 6.65
CA PHE A 101 8.72 -2.79 5.75
C PHE A 101 10.27 -2.76 5.78
N PRO A 102 11.00 -3.89 5.83
CA PRO A 102 12.43 -3.86 5.53
C PRO A 102 12.68 -3.11 4.22
N PHE A 103 13.66 -2.20 4.21
CA PHE A 103 13.89 -1.27 3.10
C PHE A 103 13.96 -1.95 1.72
N HIS A 104 14.46 -3.19 1.66
CA HIS A 104 14.64 -3.94 0.42
C HIS A 104 13.33 -4.49 -0.17
N LEU A 105 12.25 -4.52 0.62
CA LEU A 105 10.90 -4.95 0.27
C LEU A 105 9.96 -3.77 -0.01
N VAL A 106 10.33 -2.54 0.36
CA VAL A 106 9.54 -1.36 0.02
C VAL A 106 9.72 -1.07 -1.46
N VAL A 107 8.61 -0.93 -2.19
CA VAL A 107 8.62 -0.72 -3.64
C VAL A 107 9.06 0.73 -3.95
N PRO A 108 10.16 0.92 -4.70
CA PRO A 108 10.65 2.25 -5.05
C PRO A 108 9.60 3.08 -5.81
N GLY A 109 9.48 4.36 -5.46
CA GLY A 109 8.53 5.27 -6.10
C GLY A 109 7.04 4.95 -5.86
N GLN A 110 6.73 4.01 -4.96
CA GLN A 110 5.37 3.68 -4.54
C GLN A 110 5.16 3.92 -3.03
N THR A 111 6.04 4.72 -2.42
CA THR A 111 5.89 5.23 -1.06
C THR A 111 5.61 6.71 -1.13
N GLU A 112 4.67 7.19 -0.31
CA GLU A 112 4.25 8.58 -0.29
C GLU A 112 4.11 9.06 1.15
N ASN A 113 4.79 10.17 1.47
CA ASN A 113 4.68 10.82 2.76
C ASN A 113 3.96 12.15 2.59
N THR A 114 2.73 12.24 3.09
CA THR A 114 2.00 13.51 3.18
C THR A 114 1.73 13.92 4.63
N LEU A 115 2.07 13.07 5.61
CA LEU A 115 1.67 13.25 7.01
C LEU A 115 2.79 13.76 7.92
N LEU A 116 4.03 13.36 7.68
CA LEU A 116 5.17 13.63 8.56
C LEU A 116 6.31 14.34 7.80
N PRO A 117 6.25 15.67 7.62
CA PRO A 117 7.36 16.42 7.03
C PRO A 117 8.64 16.20 7.85
N PHE A 118 9.74 15.87 7.19
CA PHE A 118 11.00 15.50 7.84
C PHE A 118 11.56 16.63 8.70
N LYS A 119 11.52 17.88 8.22
CA LYS A 119 11.94 19.06 8.99
C LYS A 119 11.14 19.25 10.26
N GLN A 120 9.83 18.97 10.22
CA GLN A 120 8.97 19.04 11.41
C GLN A 120 9.37 17.96 12.42
N VAL A 121 9.63 16.74 11.96
CA VAL A 121 10.11 15.65 12.83
C VAL A 121 11.41 16.02 13.56
N LEU A 122 12.36 16.66 12.85
CA LEU A 122 13.61 17.14 13.45
C LEU A 122 13.37 18.28 14.46
N ALA A 123 12.47 19.21 14.16
CA ALA A 123 12.14 20.31 15.07
C ALA A 123 11.47 19.81 16.37
N GLU A 124 10.59 18.81 16.26
CA GLU A 124 9.96 18.16 17.41
C GLU A 124 10.94 17.26 18.19
N ASN A 125 12.00 16.78 17.54
CA ASN A 125 13.00 15.87 18.12
C ASN A 125 14.44 16.33 17.84
N PRO A 126 14.93 17.40 18.51
CA PRO A 126 16.25 17.99 18.20
C PRO A 126 17.43 17.01 18.33
N HIS A 127 17.29 16.00 19.19
CA HIS A 127 18.30 14.95 19.38
C HIS A 127 18.53 14.09 18.12
N PHE A 128 17.65 14.14 17.11
CA PHE A 128 17.87 13.46 15.83
C PHE A 128 18.84 14.18 14.90
N GLU A 129 19.12 15.48 15.11
CA GLU A 129 20.01 16.23 14.21
C GLU A 129 21.41 15.60 14.11
N GLN A 130 21.92 14.98 15.18
CA GLN A 130 23.22 14.31 15.20
C GLN A 130 23.33 13.14 14.21
N PHE A 131 22.20 12.58 13.77
CA PHE A 131 22.18 11.45 12.83
C PHE A 131 22.08 11.90 11.36
N ILE A 132 21.82 13.18 11.09
CA ILE A 132 21.71 13.71 9.72
C ILE A 132 22.92 13.34 8.84
N PRO A 133 24.19 13.45 9.32
CA PRO A 133 25.35 13.09 8.51
C PRO A 133 25.42 11.60 8.11
N LYS A 134 24.63 10.74 8.76
CA LYS A 134 24.57 9.29 8.50
C LYS A 134 23.42 8.92 7.56
N LEU A 135 22.55 9.87 7.21
CA LEU A 135 21.44 9.63 6.30
C LEU A 135 21.92 9.60 4.85
N GLN A 136 21.22 8.83 4.01
CA GLN A 136 21.47 8.82 2.56
C GLN A 136 21.00 10.11 1.89
N LEU A 137 20.01 10.77 2.48
CA LEU A 137 19.42 12.02 2.02
C LEU A 137 19.73 13.13 3.02
N ASP A 138 19.92 14.34 2.53
CA ASP A 138 20.15 15.52 3.35
C ASP A 138 18.85 16.10 3.93
N ARG A 139 19.02 17.03 4.87
CA ARG A 139 17.93 17.71 5.58
C ARG A 139 16.90 18.37 4.67
N ASP A 140 17.36 18.92 3.56
CA ASP A 140 16.57 19.77 2.67
C ASP A 140 16.00 19.02 1.46
N PHE A 141 16.14 17.70 1.42
CA PHE A 141 15.68 16.87 0.31
C PHE A 141 14.19 17.09 -0.03
N GLU A 142 13.31 17.08 0.97
CA GLU A 142 11.85 17.24 0.76
C GLU A 142 11.49 18.60 0.15
N ASP A 143 12.20 19.67 0.52
CA ASP A 143 11.95 21.01 -0.01
C ASP A 143 12.35 21.13 -1.49
N ARG A 144 13.39 20.39 -1.91
CA ARG A 144 13.84 20.38 -3.31
C ARG A 144 12.93 19.57 -4.22
N GLU A 145 12.46 18.42 -3.77
CA GLU A 145 11.54 17.57 -4.54
C GLU A 145 10.13 18.16 -4.60
N GLY A 146 9.75 18.95 -3.60
CA GLY A 146 8.42 19.51 -3.45
C GLY A 146 7.36 18.46 -3.07
N PRO A 147 6.14 18.87 -2.70
CA PRO A 147 5.08 17.95 -2.35
C PRO A 147 4.70 17.10 -3.57
N GLY A 148 4.90 15.78 -3.48
CA GLY A 148 4.48 14.84 -4.52
C GLY A 148 3.01 15.07 -4.89
N LYS A 149 2.75 15.52 -6.11
CA LYS A 149 1.38 15.83 -6.58
C LYS A 149 0.61 14.53 -6.79
N ASN A 150 -0.10 14.06 -5.77
CA ASN A 150 -1.08 13.01 -5.95
C ASN A 150 -2.36 13.60 -6.58
N ILE A 151 -2.56 13.34 -7.88
CA ILE A 151 -3.64 13.93 -8.70
C ILE A 151 -5.03 13.43 -8.25
N TYR A 152 -5.09 12.39 -7.41
CA TYR A 152 -6.33 11.68 -7.06
C TYR A 152 -6.83 11.97 -5.63
N SER A 153 -5.93 12.18 -4.68
CA SER A 153 -6.27 12.62 -3.32
C SER A 153 -6.39 14.15 -3.28
N GLY A 154 -7.39 14.68 -2.59
CA GLY A 154 -7.54 16.13 -2.48
C GLY A 154 -6.40 16.74 -1.67
N ASN A 155 -6.12 18.04 -1.89
CA ASN A 155 -4.97 18.75 -1.30
C ASN A 155 -4.86 18.67 0.24
N SER A 156 -5.95 18.35 0.95
CA SER A 156 -5.98 18.23 2.41
C SER A 156 -5.83 16.80 2.94
N TYR A 157 -5.79 15.78 2.07
CA TYR A 157 -5.59 14.40 2.52
C TYR A 157 -4.17 14.20 3.05
N ARG A 158 -4.04 13.55 4.21
CA ARG A 158 -2.74 13.32 4.88
C ARG A 158 -2.63 11.87 5.34
N ALA A 159 -1.60 11.17 4.88
CA ALA A 159 -1.25 9.81 5.30
C ALA A 159 0.20 9.46 4.95
N LEU A 160 0.73 8.42 5.59
CA LEU A 160 1.89 7.69 5.10
C LEU A 160 1.40 6.48 4.29
N ASN A 161 1.74 6.41 3.02
CA ASN A 161 1.40 5.27 2.18
C ASN A 161 2.68 4.51 1.82
N PHE A 162 2.68 3.20 2.03
CA PHE A 162 3.74 2.29 1.62
C PHE A 162 3.17 1.21 0.71
N VAL A 163 3.90 0.87 -0.35
CA VAL A 163 3.66 -0.36 -1.09
C VAL A 163 4.84 -1.28 -0.85
N VAL A 164 4.55 -2.51 -0.43
CA VAL A 164 5.53 -3.43 0.10
C VAL A 164 5.34 -4.80 -0.51
N ASP A 165 6.45 -5.39 -0.93
CA ASP A 165 6.55 -6.76 -1.37
C ASP A 165 6.60 -7.69 -0.16
N ILE A 166 5.47 -8.30 0.18
CA ILE A 166 5.37 -9.26 1.28
C ILE A 166 5.73 -10.66 0.78
N PRO A 167 6.86 -11.24 1.23
CA PRO A 167 7.20 -12.61 0.89
C PRO A 167 6.30 -13.57 1.66
N VAL A 168 5.72 -14.56 0.99
CA VAL A 168 4.84 -15.57 1.60
C VAL A 168 5.41 -16.95 1.31
N ARG A 169 5.55 -17.76 2.35
CA ARG A 169 5.97 -19.15 2.21
C ARG A 169 4.78 -20.00 1.75
N MET A 170 5.01 -20.82 0.74
CA MET A 170 3.99 -21.66 0.11
C MET A 170 4.16 -23.15 0.47
N ASP A 171 4.79 -23.46 1.60
CA ASP A 171 5.07 -24.85 2.00
C ASP A 171 3.81 -25.71 2.07
N ALA A 172 2.69 -25.14 2.51
CA ALA A 172 1.40 -25.84 2.58
C ALA A 172 0.84 -26.27 1.21
N TYR A 173 1.33 -25.66 0.12
CA TYR A 173 0.90 -25.92 -1.26
C TYR A 173 1.95 -26.69 -2.07
N LEU A 174 3.01 -27.15 -1.40
CA LEU A 174 4.17 -27.78 -2.04
C LEU A 174 4.46 -29.12 -1.38
N PRO A 175 5.05 -30.09 -2.11
CA PRO A 175 5.55 -31.30 -1.50
C PRO A 175 6.61 -30.98 -0.43
N THR A 176 6.88 -31.95 0.44
CA THR A 176 7.98 -31.83 1.40
C THR A 176 9.31 -31.60 0.67
N PRO A 177 10.30 -30.92 1.27
CA PRO A 177 11.59 -30.66 0.61
C PRO A 177 12.28 -31.90 0.05
N GLU A 178 12.09 -33.05 0.70
CA GLU A 178 12.62 -34.35 0.33
C GLU A 178 11.97 -34.93 -0.93
N GLU A 179 10.66 -34.68 -1.11
CA GLU A 179 9.85 -35.16 -2.23
C GLU A 179 9.76 -34.15 -3.38
N ASP A 180 10.39 -32.98 -3.24
CA ASP A 180 10.34 -31.89 -4.22
C ASP A 180 11.30 -32.13 -5.39
N ASP A 181 10.75 -32.66 -6.49
CA ASP A 181 11.43 -32.98 -7.74
C ASP A 181 11.48 -31.82 -8.74
N ARG A 182 10.88 -30.67 -8.41
CA ARG A 182 10.84 -29.50 -9.29
C ARG A 182 12.25 -28.99 -9.55
N GLN A 183 12.51 -28.61 -10.80
CA GLN A 183 13.81 -28.05 -11.22
C GLN A 183 14.22 -26.81 -10.39
N ARG A 184 13.24 -25.98 -9.99
CA ARG A 184 13.44 -24.84 -9.10
C ARG A 184 12.74 -25.11 -7.77
N LYS A 185 13.51 -25.19 -6.70
CA LYS A 185 13.02 -25.44 -5.34
C LYS A 185 12.60 -24.17 -4.59
N GLY A 186 12.17 -23.14 -5.33
CA GLY A 186 11.60 -21.93 -4.75
C GLY A 186 10.32 -22.26 -3.98
N ARG A 187 10.17 -21.66 -2.79
CA ARG A 187 9.02 -21.87 -1.89
C ARG A 187 8.38 -20.57 -1.42
N ILE A 188 8.84 -19.44 -1.96
CA ILE A 188 8.41 -18.10 -1.57
C ILE A 188 7.79 -17.43 -2.78
N VAL A 189 6.60 -16.89 -2.60
CA VAL A 189 5.94 -15.99 -3.54
C VAL A 189 5.94 -14.58 -2.97
N ILE A 190 5.84 -13.57 -3.82
CA ILE A 190 5.82 -12.17 -3.40
C ILE A 190 4.44 -11.59 -3.71
N SER A 191 3.79 -11.03 -2.70
CA SER A 191 2.52 -10.33 -2.84
C SER A 191 2.67 -8.85 -2.53
N LEU A 192 2.10 -8.00 -3.38
CA LEU A 192 2.11 -6.55 -3.20
C LEU A 192 1.01 -6.12 -2.23
N VAL A 193 1.42 -5.52 -1.12
CA VAL A 193 0.51 -5.03 -0.08
C VAL A 193 0.65 -3.54 0.09
N GLU A 194 -0.47 -2.83 0.19
CA GLU A 194 -0.50 -1.39 0.42
C GLU A 194 -0.79 -1.12 1.91
N PHE A 195 0.06 -0.35 2.56
CA PHE A 195 -0.14 0.07 3.93
C PHE A 195 -0.40 1.56 3.99
N GLN A 196 -1.39 1.95 4.77
CA GLN A 196 -1.73 3.33 5.04
C GLN A 196 -1.65 3.55 6.55
N ILE A 197 -0.83 4.49 6.96
CA ILE A 197 -0.60 4.81 8.37
C ILE A 197 -1.03 6.25 8.63
N VAL A 198 -1.85 6.43 9.65
CA VAL A 198 -2.39 7.72 10.09
C VAL A 198 -2.56 7.72 11.61
N ASP A 199 -2.59 8.88 12.24
CA ASP A 199 -3.08 9.00 13.63
C ASP A 199 -4.60 9.20 13.65
N GLU A 200 -5.22 8.98 14.81
CA GLU A 200 -6.68 9.05 14.99
C GLU A 200 -7.28 10.43 14.65
N GLU A 201 -6.60 11.51 15.01
CA GLU A 201 -7.07 12.87 14.70
C GLU A 201 -7.05 13.12 13.19
N THR A 202 -5.93 12.79 12.54
CA THR A 202 -5.80 12.89 11.08
C THR A 202 -6.81 11.97 10.37
N ALA A 203 -7.02 10.76 10.86
CA ALA A 203 -8.02 9.82 10.33
C ALA A 203 -9.42 10.45 10.32
N ARG A 204 -9.82 11.05 11.45
CA ARG A 204 -11.10 11.74 11.60
C ARG A 204 -11.21 12.94 10.65
N ILE A 205 -10.16 13.75 10.53
CA ILE A 205 -10.14 14.91 9.61
C ILE A 205 -10.25 14.47 8.15
N ASN A 206 -9.53 13.42 7.77
CA ASN A 206 -9.59 12.85 6.42
C ASN A 206 -11.01 12.34 6.08
N GLU A 207 -11.74 11.82 7.06
CA GLU A 207 -13.11 11.32 6.90
C GLU A 207 -14.16 12.44 6.87
N MET A 208 -13.98 13.52 7.65
CA MET A 208 -14.94 14.61 7.81
C MET A 208 -14.84 15.74 6.75
N GLY A 209 -13.70 15.92 6.06
CA GLY A 209 -13.52 17.03 5.13
C GLY A 209 -14.34 16.95 3.83
N GLU A 210 -14.24 17.98 2.97
CA GLU A 210 -14.74 17.99 1.56
C GLU A 210 -14.17 16.83 0.67
N ASN A 211 -13.25 16.06 1.24
CA ASN A 211 -12.62 14.86 0.68
C ASN A 211 -13.24 13.54 1.16
N SER A 212 -14.44 13.57 1.73
CA SER A 212 -15.16 12.35 2.10
C SER A 212 -15.11 11.32 0.97
N HIS A 213 -15.03 10.05 1.35
CA HIS A 213 -14.92 8.91 0.43
C HIS A 213 -15.97 8.98 -0.71
N ASP A 214 -17.11 9.62 -0.46
CA ASP A 214 -18.19 9.86 -1.41
C ASP A 214 -17.87 10.93 -2.47
N ALA A 215 -17.20 12.04 -2.10
CA ALA A 215 -16.73 13.03 -3.06
C ALA A 215 -15.66 12.45 -3.99
N TYR A 216 -14.76 11.61 -3.46
CA TYR A 216 -13.77 10.87 -4.24
C TYR A 216 -14.42 9.89 -5.23
N LYS A 217 -15.36 9.04 -4.77
CA LYS A 217 -16.13 8.14 -5.65
C LYS A 217 -16.89 8.91 -6.74
N ARG A 218 -17.47 10.07 -6.40
CA ARG A 218 -18.15 10.94 -7.38
C ARG A 218 -17.19 11.46 -8.47
N ARG A 219 -15.98 11.91 -8.10
CA ARG A 219 -14.94 12.34 -9.07
C ARG A 219 -14.49 11.20 -9.98
N GLN A 220 -14.30 9.99 -9.43
CA GLN A 220 -13.98 8.80 -10.23
C GLN A 220 -15.10 8.44 -11.21
N LYS A 221 -16.35 8.36 -10.73
CA LYS A 221 -17.52 8.05 -11.58
C LYS A 221 -17.67 9.05 -12.73
N LYS A 222 -17.51 10.35 -12.46
CA LYS A 222 -17.57 11.40 -13.50
C LYS A 222 -16.51 11.21 -14.59
N ARG A 223 -15.31 10.78 -14.22
CA ARG A 223 -14.22 10.51 -15.16
C ARG A 223 -14.46 9.22 -15.97
N VAL A 224 -14.98 8.17 -15.34
CA VAL A 224 -15.40 6.95 -16.05
C VAL A 224 -16.51 7.26 -17.05
N LEU A 225 -17.56 7.99 -16.63
CA LEU A 225 -18.64 8.43 -17.51
C LEU A 225 -18.11 9.22 -18.70
N LYS A 226 -17.22 10.19 -18.48
CA LYS A 226 -16.61 10.98 -19.56
C LYS A 226 -15.87 10.11 -20.58
N ARG A 227 -15.25 9.01 -20.16
CA ARG A 227 -14.54 8.09 -21.06
C ARG A 227 -15.50 7.17 -21.81
N LEU A 228 -16.49 6.61 -21.13
CA LEU A 228 -17.52 5.78 -21.77
C LEU A 228 -18.35 6.60 -22.78
N SER A 229 -18.58 7.88 -22.49
CA SER A 229 -19.32 8.77 -23.38
C SER A 229 -18.54 9.25 -24.61
N GLN A 230 -17.22 9.14 -24.64
CA GLN A 230 -16.39 9.59 -25.77
C GLN A 230 -16.56 8.73 -27.04
N GLY A 231 -17.20 7.56 -26.94
CA GLY A 231 -17.56 6.70 -28.08
C GLY A 231 -19.08 6.60 -28.36
N LEU A 232 -19.93 7.27 -27.56
CA LEU A 232 -21.37 7.26 -27.79
C LEU A 232 -21.71 8.26 -28.90
N VAL A 233 -21.87 7.75 -30.13
CA VAL A 233 -22.53 8.50 -31.20
C VAL A 233 -23.99 8.67 -30.80
N VAL A 234 -24.34 9.86 -30.31
CA VAL A 234 -25.75 10.22 -30.11
C VAL A 234 -26.33 10.47 -31.51
N PRO A 235 -27.24 9.63 -32.03
CA PRO A 235 -27.87 9.91 -33.30
C PRO A 235 -28.62 11.25 -33.17
N LYS A 236 -28.36 12.18 -34.10
CA LYS A 236 -29.10 13.45 -34.15
C LYS A 236 -30.59 13.12 -34.26
N ARG A 237 -31.40 13.62 -33.32
CA ARG A 237 -32.86 13.62 -33.46
C ARG A 237 -33.19 14.30 -34.80
N GLN A 238 -33.79 13.55 -35.72
CA GLN A 238 -34.45 14.13 -36.88
C GLN A 238 -35.63 14.94 -36.36
N THR A 239 -35.51 16.27 -36.45
CA THR A 239 -36.65 17.20 -36.44
C THR A 239 -37.37 17.13 -37.78
#